data_AF-A0A7V3U1K0-F1
#
_entry.id   AF-A0A7V3U1K0-F1
#
_cell.length_a   1.000
_cell.length_b   1.000
_cell.length_c   1.000
_cell.angle_alpha   90.00
_cell.angle_beta   90.00
_cell.angle_gamma   90.00
#
_symmetry.space_group_name_H-M   'P 1'
#
loop_
_entity.id
_entity.type
_entity.pdbx_description
1 polymer ?
#
loop_
_entity_poly.entity_id
_entity_poly.type
_entity_poly.pdbx_seq_one_letter_code
_entity_poly.pdbx_strand_id
1 'polypeptide(L)' 'TAVTRDKSLSAQFEHSIGVTADGYEIFTLSPAGKFHPTWGG' A
#
# COMPACT_ATOMS: atom_id res chain seq x y z
N THR A 1 1.38 20.64 1.96
CA THR A 1 2.25 19.45 1.84
C THR A 1 2.56 18.93 3.24
N ALA A 2 2.57 17.62 3.43
CA ALA A 2 2.97 17.02 4.70
C ALA A 2 4.47 16.69 4.62
N VAL A 3 5.25 17.19 5.57
CA VAL A 3 6.69 16.92 5.70
C VAL A 3 6.96 16.40 7.10
N THR A 4 7.89 15.46 7.23
CA THR A 4 8.34 14.99 8.54
C THR A 4 9.05 16.13 9.28
N ARG A 5 8.84 16.23 10.59
CA ARG A 5 9.42 17.29 11.42
C ARG A 5 10.96 17.31 11.39
N ASP A 6 11.55 16.13 11.28
CA ASP A 6 12.99 15.90 11.23
C ASP A 6 13.55 15.84 9.79
N LYS A 7 12.69 16.00 8.78
CA LYS A 7 13.02 15.87 7.36
C LYS A 7 13.57 14.51 6.95
N SER A 8 13.32 13.48 7.75
CA SER A 8 13.57 12.09 7.36
C SER A 8 12.66 11.68 6.20
N LEU A 9 13.08 10.67 5.44
CA LEU A 9 12.29 10.12 4.34
C LEU A 9 10.97 9.54 4.87
N SER A 10 9.88 9.77 4.15
CA SER A 10 8.58 9.12 4.39
C SER A 10 8.07 8.44 3.13
N ALA A 11 7.26 7.40 3.32
CA ALA A 11 6.56 6.69 2.26
C ALA A 11 5.17 6.25 2.76
N GLN A 12 4.24 6.03 1.84
CA GLN A 12 2.89 5.54 2.12
C GLN A 12 2.46 4.57 1.01
N PHE A 13 1.77 3.49 1.40
CA PHE A 13 0.99 2.62 0.51
C PHE A 13 -0.44 2.59 1.02
N GLU A 14 -1.41 2.34 0.15
CA GLU A 14 -2.83 2.35 0.48
C GLU A 14 -3.58 1.25 -0.28
N HIS A 15 -4.53 0.59 0.40
CA HIS A 15 -5.46 -0.37 -0.19
C HIS A 15 -6.86 -0.16 0.37
N SER A 16 -7.87 -0.15 -0.51
CA SER A 16 -9.27 -0.24 -0.12
C SER A 16 -9.65 -1.70 0.12
N ILE A 17 -10.26 -2.00 1.27
CA ILE A 17 -10.67 -3.34 1.67
C ILE A 17 -12.13 -3.37 2.15
N GLY A 18 -12.79 -4.51 2.00
CA GLY A 18 -14.08 -4.82 2.63
C GLY A 18 -13.94 -5.93 3.66
N VAL A 19 -14.69 -5.86 4.76
CA VAL A 19 -14.76 -6.94 5.77
C VAL A 19 -15.86 -7.92 5.36
N THR A 20 -15.57 -9.21 5.40
CA THR A 20 -16.51 -10.30 5.11
C THR A 20 -16.88 -11.03 6.41
N ALA A 21 -17.80 -11.99 6.33
CA ALA A 21 -18.22 -12.77 7.51
C ALA A 21 -17.09 -13.59 8.14
N ASP A 22 -16.06 -13.92 7.34
CA ASP A 22 -14.96 -14.83 7.65
C ASP A 22 -13.57 -14.19 7.47
N GLY A 23 -13.49 -12.93 7.03
CA GLY A 23 -12.21 -12.28 6.72
C GLY A 23 -12.34 -10.92 6.03
N TYR A 24 -11.61 -10.73 4.94
CA TYR A 24 -11.59 -9.48 4.17
C TYR A 24 -11.30 -9.72 2.69
N GLU A 25 -11.67 -8.73 1.86
CA GLU A 25 -11.36 -8.67 0.44
C GLU A 25 -10.62 -7.36 0.14
N ILE A 26 -9.56 -7.44 -0.67
CA ILE A 26 -8.80 -6.26 -1.13
C ILE A 26 -9.25 -5.89 -2.55
N PHE A 27 -9.87 -4.73 -2.71
CA PHE A 27 -10.42 -4.30 -4.00
C PHE A 27 -9.38 -3.69 -4.95
N THR A 28 -8.23 -3.33 -4.41
CA THR A 28 -7.20 -2.54 -5.11
C THR A 28 -5.91 -3.34 -5.32
N LEU A 29 -6.04 -4.67 -5.40
CA LEU A 29 -4.91 -5.54 -5.71
C LEU A 29 -4.35 -5.21 -7.10
N SER A 30 -3.02 -5.25 -7.21
CA SER A 30 -2.34 -5.10 -8.50
C SER A 30 -2.69 -6.27 -9.42
N PRO A 31 -3.22 -6.02 -10.64
CA PRO A 31 -3.52 -7.07 -11.59
C PRO A 31 -2.30 -7.89 -12.01
N ALA A 32 -1.10 -7.31 -11.90
CA ALA A 32 0.18 -7.97 -12.22
C ALA A 32 0.85 -8.60 -11.00
N GLY A 33 0.20 -8.63 -9.84
CA GLY A 33 0.76 -9.18 -8.59
C GLY A 33 1.97 -8.40 -8.05
N LYS A 34 2.12 -7.12 -8.42
CA LYS A 34 3.22 -6.25 -7.95
C LYS A 34 2.69 -5.25 -6.93
N PHE A 35 3.17 -5.33 -5.69
CA PHE A 35 2.58 -4.58 -4.55
C PHE A 35 3.52 -3.52 -3.95
N HIS A 36 4.80 -3.57 -4.29
CA HIS A 36 5.81 -2.61 -3.89
C HIS A 36 6.94 -2.63 -4.93
N PRO A 37 7.83 -1.63 -4.95
CA PRO A 37 9.05 -1.69 -5.75
C PRO A 37 9.83 -2.96 -5.37
N THR A 38 9.98 -3.86 -6.33
CA THR A 38 10.95 -4.96 -6.26
C THR A 38 12.20 -4.43 -6.94
N TRP A 39 13.21 -4.01 -6.16
CA TRP A 39 14.47 -3.44 -6.66
C TRP A 39 15.37 -4.48 -7.38
N GLY A 40 14.78 -5.31 -8.25
CA GLY A 40 15.46 -6.18 -9.20
C GLY A 40 15.17 -5.68 -10.61
N GLY A 41 16.11 -4.92 -11.16
CA GLY A 41 16.08 -4.29 -12.48
C GLY A 41 17.03 -3.10 -12.53
#